data_AF-A0A1I1FMH7-F1
#
_entry.id   AF-A0A1I1FMH7-F1
#
_cell.length_a   1.000
_cell.length_b   1.000
_cell.length_c   1.000
_cell.angle_alpha   90.00
_cell.angle_beta   90.00
_cell.angle_gamma   90.00
#
_symmetry.space_group_name_H-M   'P 1'
#
loop_
_entity.id
_entity.type
_entity.pdbx_description
1 polymer ?
#
loop_
_entity_poly.entity_id
_entity_poly.type
_entity_poly.pdbx_seq_one_letter_code
_entity_poly.pdbx_strand_id
1 'polypeptide(L)'
;MVNENREVTEKIINELLHGKICTDASAFSELHRIATWTNPYVDYAYVDDYSKKTIAIIFFDKYNDNEIIKENTVKAISEFDMVVDAYDVHSLNEANFYLQDITRTRLNALPISVIVYDSNGKVSPLNTISISEHKATKRTVKEQRSYWCWWRDGSHFEVATLLELSQKYDDEQGDIYTNFVYPEFFNLMIEGKTRKWDGTPRVKKYSTSSYKSEKQNYKIPMCQLGLWDVETGHITHKGESVLCVIKRYGADSKEFFDYLAKIILIDGKHLDLIKDLEEFQKNNTELIPESSSEFFILFDDYMTQKNSIGTRKPTAQKTGAKKAYVRDEPKLWNKLGIVKLQGKSRYYKSYVGIEFDWDRINEILLADIFGGSNEKI
;
A
#
# COMPACT_ATOMS: atom_id res chain seq x y z
N MET A 1 12.69 -0.06 -9.50
CA MET A 1 12.08 1.00 -8.68
C MET A 1 11.79 0.56 -7.24
N VAL A 2 10.85 -0.35 -6.92
CA VAL A 2 10.50 -0.66 -5.50
C VAL A 2 11.65 -1.29 -4.69
N ASN A 3 12.46 -2.18 -5.29
CA ASN A 3 13.64 -2.75 -4.64
C ASN A 3 14.81 -1.74 -4.54
N GLU A 4 14.98 -0.88 -5.56
CA GLU A 4 16.01 0.17 -5.59
C GLU A 4 15.75 1.21 -4.50
N ASN A 5 14.50 1.65 -4.32
CA ASN A 5 14.15 2.65 -3.32
C ASN A 5 14.33 2.13 -1.89
N ARG A 6 14.24 0.81 -1.65
CA ARG A 6 14.48 0.23 -0.31
C ARG A 6 15.95 0.33 0.09
N GLU A 7 16.88 -0.07 -0.77
CA GLU A 7 18.31 0.01 -0.50
C GLU A 7 18.77 1.47 -0.37
N VAL A 8 18.28 2.35 -1.26
CA VAL A 8 18.49 3.80 -1.18
C VAL A 8 17.97 4.34 0.15
N THR A 9 16.77 3.95 0.59
CA THR A 9 16.20 4.40 1.86
C THR A 9 17.10 4.02 3.05
N GLU A 10 17.62 2.79 3.09
CA GLU A 10 18.55 2.38 4.16
C GLU A 10 19.83 3.23 4.17
N LYS A 11 20.32 3.65 3.00
CA LYS A 11 21.46 4.57 2.89
C LYS A 11 21.12 6.00 3.34
N ILE A 12 19.94 6.52 2.98
CA ILE A 12 19.45 7.82 3.46
C ILE A 12 19.39 7.83 4.99
N ILE A 13 18.84 6.77 5.59
CA ILE A 13 18.76 6.62 7.06
C ILE A 13 20.15 6.60 7.69
N ASN A 14 21.10 5.89 7.09
CA ASN A 14 22.48 5.91 7.57
C ASN A 14 23.08 7.32 7.51
N GLU A 15 22.91 8.06 6.41
CA GLU A 15 23.46 9.42 6.29
C GLU A 15 22.79 10.42 7.26
N LEU A 16 21.51 10.22 7.59
CA LEU A 16 20.80 10.95 8.66
C LEU A 16 21.41 10.68 10.04
N LEU A 17 21.64 9.41 10.39
CA LEU A 17 22.24 9.00 11.67
C LEU A 17 23.68 9.51 11.84
N HIS A 18 24.41 9.71 10.73
CA HIS A 18 25.77 10.27 10.75
C HIS A 18 25.79 11.81 10.65
N GLY A 19 24.63 12.48 10.70
CA GLY A 19 24.55 13.95 10.72
C GLY A 19 24.98 14.63 9.42
N LYS A 20 24.95 13.93 8.28
CA LYS A 20 25.33 14.53 6.99
C LYS A 20 24.18 15.28 6.32
N ILE A 21 22.94 14.88 6.60
CA ILE A 21 21.73 15.52 6.07
C ILE A 21 21.17 16.55 7.08
N CYS A 22 21.37 16.31 8.39
CA CYS A 22 20.97 17.20 9.46
C CYS A 22 22.20 17.67 10.26
N THR A 23 22.31 18.98 10.50
CA THR A 23 23.46 19.58 11.20
C THR A 23 23.49 19.26 12.70
N ASP A 24 22.36 18.83 13.27
CA ASP A 24 22.33 18.26 14.62
C ASP A 24 22.81 16.81 14.54
N ALA A 25 24.11 16.59 14.74
CA ALA A 25 24.71 15.25 14.71
C ALA A 25 24.14 14.29 15.78
N SER A 26 23.37 14.80 16.74
CA SER A 26 22.62 14.03 17.74
C SER A 26 21.10 14.09 17.56
N ALA A 27 20.60 14.54 16.39
CA ALA A 27 19.17 14.63 16.13
C ALA A 27 18.49 13.25 16.13
N PHE A 28 19.22 12.24 15.67
CA PHE A 28 18.72 10.89 15.49
C PHE A 28 19.77 9.89 16.00
N SER A 29 19.32 8.92 16.79
CA SER A 29 20.13 7.85 17.35
C SER A 29 19.71 6.48 16.82
N GLU A 30 18.42 6.29 16.60
CA GLU A 30 17.86 5.03 16.11
C GLU A 30 16.52 5.31 15.43
N LEU A 31 16.46 5.07 14.12
CA LEU A 31 15.29 5.35 13.30
C LEU A 31 14.57 4.05 12.96
N HIS A 32 13.30 3.95 13.33
CA HIS A 32 12.43 2.86 12.89
C HIS A 32 11.31 3.39 12.01
N ARG A 33 10.88 2.55 11.06
CA ARG A 33 9.85 2.91 10.09
C ARG A 33 8.45 2.94 10.74
N ILE A 34 7.67 3.99 10.44
CA ILE A 34 6.28 4.15 10.84
C ILE A 34 5.33 4.12 9.63
N ALA A 35 4.04 3.91 9.90
CA ALA A 35 3.01 3.81 8.87
C ALA A 35 2.72 5.15 8.17
N THR A 36 2.54 5.11 6.85
CA THR A 36 2.10 6.27 6.03
C THR A 36 0.68 6.10 5.49
N TRP A 37 -0.16 5.18 6.01
CA TRP A 37 -1.51 4.90 5.47
C TRP A 37 -2.49 6.08 5.57
N THR A 38 -2.22 7.06 6.45
CA THR A 38 -2.97 8.32 6.49
C THR A 38 -2.43 9.36 5.50
N ASN A 39 -1.20 9.15 4.99
CA ASN A 39 -0.36 10.13 4.31
C ASN A 39 0.16 9.51 3.00
N PRO A 40 -0.72 9.25 2.01
CA PRO A 40 -0.38 8.54 0.79
C PRO A 40 0.64 9.27 -0.10
N TYR A 41 0.93 10.54 0.22
CA TYR A 41 1.91 11.40 -0.42
C TYR A 41 3.34 11.24 0.17
N VAL A 42 3.53 10.31 1.12
CA VAL A 42 4.84 9.97 1.71
C VAL A 42 5.18 8.49 1.45
N ASP A 43 6.30 8.24 0.80
CA ASP A 43 6.77 6.88 0.48
C ASP A 43 7.26 6.12 1.72
N TYR A 44 8.05 6.81 2.55
CA TYR A 44 8.57 6.25 3.78
C TYR A 44 8.50 7.27 4.91
N ALA A 45 8.13 6.82 6.10
CA ALA A 45 8.23 7.63 7.30
C ALA A 45 8.95 6.88 8.39
N TYR A 46 9.69 7.61 9.20
CA TYR A 46 10.48 7.11 10.31
C TYR A 46 10.20 7.94 11.56
N VAL A 47 10.45 7.35 12.71
CA VAL A 47 10.54 8.08 13.98
C VAL A 47 11.80 7.65 14.69
N ASP A 48 12.43 8.59 15.36
CA ASP A 48 13.57 8.32 16.20
C ASP A 48 13.13 7.87 17.59
N ASP A 49 13.70 6.77 18.06
CA ASP A 49 13.25 6.14 19.29
C ASP A 49 13.51 6.96 20.55
N TYR A 50 14.54 7.80 20.52
CA TYR A 50 14.93 8.59 21.67
C TYR A 50 14.23 9.96 21.69
N SER A 51 14.42 10.75 20.64
CA SER A 51 13.89 12.09 20.51
C SER A 51 12.40 12.14 20.17
N LYS A 52 11.85 11.03 19.67
CA LYS A 52 10.49 10.92 19.12
C LYS A 52 10.22 11.87 17.95
N LYS A 53 11.28 12.39 17.32
CA LYS A 53 11.19 13.18 16.09
C LYS A 53 10.84 12.28 14.92
N THR A 54 10.00 12.78 14.03
CA THR A 54 9.47 12.06 12.88
C THR A 54 10.07 12.59 11.58
N ILE A 55 10.31 11.70 10.63
CA ILE A 55 10.90 12.02 9.32
C ILE A 55 9.99 11.41 8.25
N ALA A 56 9.68 12.17 7.21
CA ALA A 56 9.09 11.67 5.97
C ALA A 56 10.14 11.69 4.85
N ILE A 57 10.10 10.71 3.97
CA ILE A 57 10.91 10.62 2.76
C ILE A 57 9.95 10.51 1.59
N ILE A 58 10.12 11.40 0.62
CA ILE A 58 9.33 11.48 -0.61
C ILE A 58 10.30 11.29 -1.77
N PHE A 59 10.07 10.30 -2.62
CA PHE A 59 10.87 10.06 -3.81
C PHE A 59 10.29 10.81 -4.99
N PHE A 60 11.15 11.52 -5.71
CA PHE A 60 10.81 12.12 -6.99
C PHE A 60 10.48 11.02 -7.99
N ASP A 61 9.30 11.11 -8.58
CA ASP A 61 8.93 10.35 -9.77
C ASP A 61 8.97 11.30 -10.96
N LYS A 62 9.66 10.91 -12.04
CA LYS A 62 9.77 11.68 -13.30
C LYS A 62 8.43 11.96 -13.98
N TYR A 63 7.36 11.32 -13.52
CA TYR A 63 5.99 11.57 -13.97
C TYR A 63 5.24 12.59 -13.09
N ASN A 64 5.79 12.97 -11.93
CA ASN A 64 5.27 14.03 -11.08
C ASN A 64 5.98 15.34 -11.41
N ASP A 65 5.20 16.42 -11.58
CA ASP A 65 5.76 17.76 -11.63
C ASP A 65 6.29 18.17 -10.25
N ASN A 66 7.30 19.03 -10.21
CA ASN A 66 7.88 19.60 -9.00
C ASN A 66 6.83 20.28 -8.11
N GLU A 67 5.73 20.79 -8.69
CA GLU A 67 4.61 21.36 -7.95
C GLU A 67 3.86 20.31 -7.11
N ILE A 68 3.68 19.08 -7.62
CA ILE A 68 3.03 17.99 -6.87
C ILE A 68 3.91 17.59 -5.67
N ILE A 69 5.21 17.48 -5.90
CA ILE A 69 6.15 17.14 -4.83
C ILE A 69 6.17 18.23 -3.78
N LYS A 70 6.22 19.50 -4.18
CA LYS A 70 6.11 20.63 -3.26
C LYS A 70 4.83 20.60 -2.44
N GLU A 71 3.69 20.31 -3.06
CA GLU A 71 2.41 20.19 -2.35
C GLU A 71 2.47 19.04 -1.33
N ASN A 72 3.01 17.89 -1.71
CA ASN A 72 3.20 16.73 -0.85
C ASN A 72 4.15 17.04 0.31
N THR A 73 5.27 17.74 0.07
CA THR A 73 6.23 18.18 1.07
C THR A 73 5.60 19.15 2.07
N VAL A 74 4.80 20.11 1.60
CA VAL A 74 4.08 21.06 2.47
C VAL A 74 3.01 20.35 3.31
N LYS A 75 2.30 19.36 2.75
CA LYS A 75 1.38 18.51 3.53
C LYS A 75 2.16 17.71 4.58
N ALA A 76 3.26 17.08 4.19
CA ALA A 76 4.09 16.26 5.06
C ALA A 76 4.72 17.07 6.22
N ILE A 77 5.25 18.26 5.97
CA ILE A 77 5.92 19.06 7.01
C ILE A 77 4.95 19.52 8.12
N SER A 78 3.63 19.50 7.87
CA SER A 78 2.62 19.76 8.90
C SER A 78 2.44 18.59 9.88
N GLU A 79 2.84 17.38 9.47
CA GLU A 79 2.65 16.12 10.17
C GLU A 79 3.97 15.49 10.67
N PHE A 80 5.09 15.82 10.04
CA PHE A 80 6.42 15.28 10.32
C PHE A 80 7.38 16.39 10.76
N ASP A 81 8.30 16.07 11.66
CA ASP A 81 9.30 17.03 12.15
C ASP A 81 10.40 17.31 11.11
N MET A 82 10.50 16.49 10.06
CA MET A 82 11.40 16.65 8.94
C MET A 82 10.86 15.96 7.69
N VAL A 83 11.12 16.54 6.51
CA VAL A 83 10.85 15.91 5.21
C VAL A 83 12.15 15.83 4.41
N VAL A 84 12.37 14.71 3.73
CA VAL A 84 13.49 14.46 2.83
C VAL A 84 12.94 14.19 1.43
N ASP A 85 13.16 15.12 0.51
CA ASP A 85 12.80 14.97 -0.89
C ASP A 85 13.99 14.37 -1.65
N ALA A 86 13.82 13.16 -2.18
CA ALA A 86 14.88 12.34 -2.74
C ALA A 86 14.77 12.25 -4.27
N TYR A 87 15.79 12.74 -4.96
CA TYR A 87 15.86 12.75 -6.42
C TYR A 87 16.90 11.75 -6.91
N ASP A 88 16.59 11.06 -8.01
CA ASP A 88 17.62 10.30 -8.73
C ASP A 88 18.68 11.27 -9.31
N VAL A 89 19.94 10.83 -9.39
CA VAL A 89 21.06 11.62 -9.92
C VAL A 89 20.81 12.07 -11.37
N HIS A 90 20.05 11.31 -12.15
CA HIS A 90 19.62 11.69 -13.49
C HIS A 90 18.62 12.85 -13.49
N SER A 91 18.01 13.16 -12.35
CA SER A 91 17.09 14.29 -12.12
C SER A 91 17.73 15.42 -11.29
N LEU A 92 19.06 15.57 -11.36
CA LEU A 92 19.80 16.59 -10.62
C LEU A 92 19.38 18.02 -10.99
N ASN A 93 19.00 18.27 -12.25
CA ASN A 93 18.58 19.60 -12.69
C ASN A 93 17.23 19.98 -12.06
N GLU A 94 16.30 19.04 -12.01
CA GLU A 94 14.99 19.15 -11.39
C GLU A 94 15.13 19.35 -9.88
N ALA A 95 16.01 18.58 -9.24
CA ALA A 95 16.30 18.73 -7.81
C ALA A 95 16.86 20.13 -7.47
N ASN A 96 17.75 20.66 -8.31
CA ASN A 96 18.29 22.02 -8.14
C ASN A 96 17.23 23.09 -8.38
N PHE A 97 16.37 22.91 -9.39
CA PHE A 97 15.26 23.82 -9.66
C PHE A 97 14.27 23.85 -8.49
N TYR A 98 13.91 22.67 -7.98
CA TYR A 98 13.07 22.52 -6.80
C TYR A 98 13.70 23.19 -5.57
N LEU A 99 14.99 22.97 -5.32
CA LEU A 99 15.73 23.61 -4.22
C LEU A 99 15.72 25.15 -4.33
N GLN A 100 15.85 25.69 -5.55
CA GLN A 100 15.72 27.13 -5.79
C GLN A 100 14.31 27.62 -5.51
N ASP A 101 13.29 26.86 -5.89
CA ASP A 101 11.90 27.24 -5.66
C ASP A 101 11.48 27.20 -4.18
N ILE A 102 11.87 26.16 -3.43
CA ILE A 102 11.65 26.13 -1.97
C ILE A 102 12.39 27.27 -1.26
N THR A 103 13.55 27.69 -1.78
CA THR A 103 14.29 28.85 -1.27
C THR A 103 13.57 30.16 -1.59
N ARG A 104 13.11 30.34 -2.83
CA ARG A 104 12.38 31.53 -3.28
C ARG A 104 11.06 31.71 -2.51
N THR A 105 10.37 30.61 -2.23
CA THR A 105 9.12 30.59 -1.48
C THR A 105 9.31 30.62 0.05
N ARG A 106 10.57 30.70 0.53
CA ARG A 106 10.94 30.72 1.95
C ARG A 106 10.55 29.45 2.72
N LEU A 107 10.29 28.36 2.02
CA LEU A 107 10.09 27.03 2.61
C LEU A 107 11.40 26.43 3.12
N ASN A 108 12.55 26.93 2.68
CA ASN A 108 13.87 26.56 3.20
C ASN A 108 14.09 26.89 4.69
N ALA A 109 13.19 27.66 5.32
CA ALA A 109 13.17 27.86 6.78
C ALA A 109 12.52 26.69 7.53
N LEU A 110 11.82 25.79 6.83
CA LEU A 110 11.23 24.57 7.37
C LEU A 110 12.24 23.41 7.31
N PRO A 111 12.04 22.33 8.09
CA PRO A 111 12.95 21.20 8.09
C PRO A 111 12.76 20.29 6.85
N ILE A 112 13.03 20.85 5.66
CA ILE A 112 12.98 20.18 4.36
C ILE A 112 14.40 20.02 3.83
N SER A 113 14.84 18.78 3.65
CA SER A 113 16.11 18.46 2.98
C SER A 113 15.85 17.88 1.60
N VAL A 114 16.65 18.30 0.64
CA VAL A 114 16.68 17.81 -0.73
C VAL A 114 17.97 17.03 -0.91
N ILE A 115 17.86 15.79 -1.37
CA ILE A 115 18.99 14.92 -1.62
C ILE A 115 18.96 14.39 -3.04
N VAL A 116 20.13 13.98 -3.54
CA VAL A 116 20.26 13.19 -4.76
C VAL A 116 20.88 11.84 -4.45
N TYR A 117 20.43 10.79 -5.14
CA TYR A 117 21.00 9.45 -5.01
C TYR A 117 21.33 8.83 -6.37
N ASP A 118 22.35 7.99 -6.42
CA ASP A 118 22.70 7.22 -7.62
C ASP A 118 22.18 5.78 -7.59
N SER A 119 22.35 5.05 -8.69
CA SER A 119 21.94 3.64 -8.84
C SER A 119 22.64 2.67 -7.87
N ASN A 120 23.70 3.11 -7.18
CA ASN A 120 24.40 2.32 -6.15
C ASN A 120 23.94 2.71 -4.73
N GLY A 121 22.90 3.55 -4.63
CA GLY A 121 22.38 4.05 -3.35
C GLY A 121 23.30 5.06 -2.66
N LYS A 122 24.27 5.64 -3.37
CA LYS A 122 25.08 6.73 -2.80
C LYS A 122 24.23 7.99 -2.75
N VAL A 123 24.04 8.52 -1.54
CA VAL A 123 23.25 9.73 -1.29
C VAL A 123 24.17 10.94 -1.15
N SER A 124 23.76 12.08 -1.71
CA SER A 124 24.42 13.38 -1.55
C SER A 124 23.37 14.44 -1.20
N PRO A 125 23.45 15.10 -0.03
CA PRO A 125 22.55 16.20 0.30
C PRO A 125 22.86 17.43 -0.54
N LEU A 126 21.81 18.06 -1.10
CA LEU A 126 21.92 19.35 -1.79
C LEU A 126 21.78 20.52 -0.82
N ASN A 127 21.07 20.31 0.30
CA ASN A 127 21.04 21.22 1.43
C ASN A 127 21.04 20.45 2.76
N THR A 128 21.50 21.12 3.81
CA THR A 128 21.48 20.62 5.19
C THR A 128 20.56 21.49 6.03
N ILE A 129 19.86 20.88 6.99
CA ILE A 129 18.87 21.57 7.82
C ILE A 129 19.09 21.36 9.32
N SER A 130 18.55 22.27 10.12
CA SER A 130 18.43 22.15 11.58
C SER A 130 16.98 21.88 11.97
N ILE A 131 16.76 20.98 12.93
CA ILE A 131 15.43 20.51 13.35
C ILE A 131 14.99 21.20 14.66
N SER A 132 15.75 22.17 15.19
CA SER A 132 15.68 22.56 16.60
C SER A 132 14.40 23.28 17.06
N GLU A 133 13.51 23.72 16.16
CA GLU A 133 12.35 24.53 16.56
C GLU A 133 10.99 24.07 16.01
N HIS A 134 10.95 23.18 15.02
CA HIS A 134 9.70 22.68 14.48
C HIS A 134 9.20 21.53 15.36
N LYS A 135 8.15 21.79 16.15
CA LYS A 135 7.35 20.72 16.77
C LYS A 135 6.16 20.50 15.86
N ALA A 136 6.19 19.44 15.06
CA ALA A 136 4.97 18.99 14.38
C ALA A 136 3.87 18.79 15.42
N THR A 137 2.61 18.92 15.01
CA THR A 137 1.47 18.67 15.89
C THR A 137 1.54 17.21 16.34
N LYS A 138 2.12 16.98 17.53
CA LYS A 138 2.69 15.70 17.94
C LYS A 138 1.73 14.54 17.68
N ARG A 139 2.05 13.74 16.67
CA ARG A 139 1.57 12.37 16.57
C ARG A 139 2.26 11.57 17.69
N THR A 140 1.63 11.46 18.86
CA THR A 140 1.94 10.33 19.75
C THR A 140 1.42 9.08 19.08
N VAL A 141 2.23 8.47 18.21
CA VAL A 141 1.86 7.26 17.48
C VAL A 141 2.68 6.11 18.02
N LYS A 142 1.99 5.25 18.76
CA LYS A 142 2.45 3.88 19.00
C LYS A 142 2.65 3.20 17.64
N GLU A 143 3.82 2.59 17.48
CA GLU A 143 4.31 1.85 16.32
C GLU A 143 3.22 1.00 15.65
N GLN A 144 3.13 1.09 14.33
CA GLN A 144 2.19 0.28 13.55
C GLN A 144 2.68 0.09 12.11
N ARG A 145 3.42 -0.99 11.86
CA ARG A 145 3.73 -1.56 10.54
C ARG A 145 2.48 -2.22 9.93
N SER A 146 1.37 -1.48 9.75
CA SER A 146 0.13 -2.08 9.24
C SER A 146 0.26 -2.62 7.81
N TYR A 147 -0.24 -3.83 7.54
CA TYR A 147 -0.44 -4.33 6.17
C TYR A 147 -1.43 -3.46 5.40
N TRP A 148 -1.17 -3.35 4.10
CA TRP A 148 -1.61 -2.20 3.31
C TRP A 148 -2.90 -2.47 2.58
N CYS A 149 -3.11 -3.66 2.00
CA CYS A 149 -4.35 -3.99 1.33
C CYS A 149 -5.17 -4.97 2.17
N TRP A 150 -6.33 -4.53 2.65
CA TRP A 150 -7.28 -5.42 3.27
C TRP A 150 -8.39 -5.77 2.29
N TRP A 151 -8.30 -6.96 1.68
CA TRP A 151 -9.31 -7.38 0.74
C TRP A 151 -10.60 -7.76 1.47
N ARG A 152 -11.76 -7.49 0.87
CA ARG A 152 -13.05 -7.70 1.53
C ARG A 152 -13.95 -8.65 0.76
N ASP A 153 -14.48 -8.25 -0.38
CA ASP A 153 -15.47 -9.07 -1.10
C ASP A 153 -15.54 -8.82 -2.61
N GLY A 154 -14.70 -7.94 -3.17
CA GLY A 154 -14.67 -7.70 -4.62
C GLY A 154 -14.04 -8.86 -5.37
N SER A 155 -14.59 -9.22 -6.52
CA SER A 155 -13.99 -10.15 -7.48
C SER A 155 -13.08 -9.43 -8.48
N HIS A 156 -12.23 -10.17 -9.19
CA HIS A 156 -11.46 -9.62 -10.30
C HIS A 156 -12.35 -9.04 -11.41
N PHE A 157 -13.51 -9.63 -11.68
CA PHE A 157 -14.49 -9.05 -12.61
C PHE A 157 -15.04 -7.71 -12.12
N GLU A 158 -15.29 -7.60 -10.81
CA GLU A 158 -15.78 -6.36 -10.20
C GLU A 158 -14.70 -5.28 -10.23
N VAL A 159 -13.43 -5.64 -10.03
CA VAL A 159 -12.29 -4.72 -10.25
C VAL A 159 -12.28 -4.23 -11.70
N ALA A 160 -12.45 -5.12 -12.68
CA ALA A 160 -12.49 -4.73 -14.08
C ALA A 160 -13.65 -3.75 -14.37
N THR A 161 -14.86 -4.05 -13.91
CA THR A 161 -16.02 -3.15 -14.08
C THR A 161 -15.80 -1.80 -13.41
N LEU A 162 -15.19 -1.77 -12.22
CA LEU A 162 -14.87 -0.53 -11.52
C LEU A 162 -13.87 0.33 -12.30
N LEU A 163 -12.83 -0.28 -12.89
CA LEU A 163 -11.90 0.44 -13.76
C LEU A 163 -12.58 0.94 -15.04
N GLU A 164 -13.36 0.11 -15.72
CA GLU A 164 -14.11 0.53 -16.91
C GLU A 164 -15.04 1.72 -16.64
N LEU A 165 -15.75 1.69 -15.50
CA LEU A 165 -16.60 2.80 -15.07
C LEU A 165 -15.81 4.05 -14.70
N SER A 166 -14.63 3.90 -14.12
CA SER A 166 -13.79 5.06 -13.78
C SER A 166 -13.29 5.73 -15.05
N GLN A 167 -12.87 4.96 -16.06
CA GLN A 167 -12.48 5.48 -17.37
C GLN A 167 -13.65 6.15 -18.09
N LYS A 168 -14.87 5.62 -17.95
CA LYS A 168 -16.09 6.22 -18.51
C LYS A 168 -16.34 7.64 -17.96
N TYR A 169 -15.98 7.89 -16.70
CA TYR A 169 -16.22 9.16 -16.00
C TYR A 169 -14.95 9.98 -15.79
N ASP A 170 -13.86 9.69 -16.53
CA ASP A 170 -12.55 10.32 -16.31
C ASP A 170 -12.53 11.82 -16.65
N ASP A 171 -13.44 12.27 -17.52
CA ASP A 171 -13.61 13.69 -17.87
C ASP A 171 -14.37 14.49 -16.78
N GLU A 172 -15.03 13.81 -15.84
CA GLU A 172 -15.81 14.45 -14.77
C GLU A 172 -14.90 15.00 -13.67
N GLN A 173 -15.24 16.14 -13.10
CA GLN A 173 -14.40 16.78 -12.07
C GLN A 173 -14.74 16.30 -10.65
N GLY A 174 -13.74 16.19 -9.79
CA GLY A 174 -13.90 15.92 -8.35
C GLY A 174 -13.99 14.43 -7.98
N ASP A 175 -14.73 14.11 -6.90
CA ASP A 175 -14.90 12.71 -6.41
C ASP A 175 -15.83 11.89 -7.31
N ILE A 176 -15.30 11.47 -8.46
CA ILE A 176 -16.03 10.65 -9.42
C ILE A 176 -16.43 9.29 -8.85
N TYR A 177 -15.64 8.76 -7.91
CA TYR A 177 -15.97 7.49 -7.28
C TYR A 177 -17.28 7.58 -6.50
N THR A 178 -17.42 8.61 -5.67
CA THR A 178 -18.62 8.84 -4.87
C THR A 178 -19.82 9.22 -5.70
N ASN A 179 -19.62 10.06 -6.71
CA ASN A 179 -20.69 10.74 -7.41
C ASN A 179 -21.21 9.96 -8.63
N PHE A 180 -20.37 9.15 -9.28
CA PHE A 180 -20.72 8.49 -10.55
C PHE A 180 -20.42 6.99 -10.54
N VAL A 181 -19.16 6.60 -10.30
CA VAL A 181 -18.70 5.20 -10.45
C VAL A 181 -19.42 4.26 -9.49
N TYR A 182 -19.41 4.55 -8.18
CA TYR A 182 -20.01 3.65 -7.20
C TYR A 182 -21.55 3.56 -7.30
N PRO A 183 -22.30 4.68 -7.47
CA PRO A 183 -23.73 4.61 -7.75
C PRO A 183 -24.08 3.70 -8.94
N GLU A 184 -23.37 3.84 -10.07
CA GLU A 184 -23.60 2.99 -11.24
C GLU A 184 -23.21 1.53 -10.97
N PHE A 185 -22.02 1.30 -10.42
CA PHE A 185 -21.56 -0.04 -10.06
C PHE A 185 -22.53 -0.77 -9.12
N PHE A 186 -23.09 -0.06 -8.12
CA PHE A 186 -24.05 -0.64 -7.19
C PHE A 186 -25.37 -1.00 -7.88
N ASN A 187 -25.83 -0.19 -8.84
CA ASN A 187 -26.98 -0.53 -9.66
C ASN A 187 -26.72 -1.77 -10.51
N LEU A 188 -25.52 -1.90 -11.10
CA LEU A 188 -25.13 -3.12 -11.81
C LEU A 188 -25.13 -4.36 -10.90
N MET A 189 -24.77 -4.24 -9.62
CA MET A 189 -24.90 -5.32 -8.63
C MET A 189 -26.35 -5.66 -8.28
N ILE A 190 -27.26 -4.69 -8.25
CA ILE A 190 -28.69 -4.95 -8.02
C ILE A 190 -29.28 -5.70 -9.21
N GLU A 191 -28.90 -5.30 -10.42
CA GLU A 191 -29.37 -5.87 -11.68
C GLU A 191 -28.75 -7.23 -12.02
N GLY A 192 -27.77 -7.72 -11.24
CA GLY A 192 -27.10 -8.98 -11.54
C GLY A 192 -26.10 -8.90 -12.69
N LYS A 193 -25.64 -7.69 -13.05
CA LYS A 193 -24.72 -7.46 -14.17
C LYS A 193 -23.23 -7.53 -13.78
N THR A 194 -22.92 -7.46 -12.49
CA THR A 194 -21.57 -7.73 -11.98
C THR A 194 -21.38 -9.23 -11.73
N ARG A 195 -20.13 -9.69 -11.64
CA ARG A 195 -19.78 -11.10 -11.50
C ARG A 195 -18.99 -11.39 -10.23
N LYS A 196 -19.24 -12.53 -9.60
CA LYS A 196 -18.43 -13.07 -8.50
C LYS A 196 -17.16 -13.71 -9.04
N TRP A 197 -16.29 -14.15 -8.13
CA TRP A 197 -15.02 -14.83 -8.45
C TRP A 197 -15.16 -16.06 -9.35
N ASP A 198 -16.30 -16.73 -9.35
CA ASP A 198 -16.58 -17.90 -10.20
C ASP A 198 -17.25 -17.52 -11.54
N GLY A 199 -17.34 -16.22 -11.85
CA GLY A 199 -18.00 -15.70 -13.04
C GLY A 199 -19.51 -15.61 -12.94
N THR A 200 -20.13 -16.15 -11.88
CA THR A 200 -21.60 -16.10 -11.73
C THR A 200 -22.08 -14.69 -11.39
N PRO A 201 -23.30 -14.30 -11.82
CA PRO A 201 -23.90 -13.02 -11.44
C PRO A 201 -23.91 -12.75 -9.93
N ARG A 202 -23.54 -11.55 -9.53
CA ARG A 202 -23.78 -11.03 -8.17
C ARG A 202 -25.10 -10.28 -8.16
N VAL A 203 -26.07 -10.79 -7.39
CA VAL A 203 -27.36 -10.15 -7.17
C VAL A 203 -27.41 -9.59 -5.75
N LYS A 204 -27.65 -8.28 -5.62
CA LYS A 204 -27.80 -7.58 -4.35
C LYS A 204 -29.18 -6.98 -4.19
N LYS A 205 -29.67 -6.93 -2.95
CA LYS A 205 -30.88 -6.18 -2.60
C LYS A 205 -30.47 -4.81 -2.07
N TYR A 206 -31.10 -3.76 -2.57
CA TYR A 206 -30.81 -2.40 -2.11
C TYR A 206 -31.19 -2.23 -0.64
N SER A 207 -30.28 -1.63 0.13
CA SER A 207 -30.57 -0.96 1.39
C SER A 207 -29.54 0.13 1.63
N THR A 208 -29.91 1.21 2.31
CA THR A 208 -28.99 2.32 2.63
C THR A 208 -27.76 1.84 3.43
N SER A 209 -27.93 0.84 4.29
CA SER A 209 -26.84 0.24 5.06
C SER A 209 -25.88 -0.56 4.16
N SER A 210 -26.42 -1.38 3.25
CA SER A 210 -25.60 -2.14 2.30
C SER A 210 -24.83 -1.22 1.36
N TYR A 211 -25.51 -0.18 0.83
CA TYR A 211 -24.89 0.80 -0.06
C TYR A 211 -23.70 1.50 0.62
N LYS A 212 -23.86 2.00 1.84
CA LYS A 212 -22.79 2.71 2.56
C LYS A 212 -21.63 1.78 2.96
N SER A 213 -21.93 0.56 3.40
CA SER A 213 -20.90 -0.37 3.87
C SER A 213 -20.08 -0.97 2.72
N GLU A 214 -20.73 -1.32 1.60
CA GLU A 214 -20.02 -1.86 0.43
C GLU A 214 -19.17 -0.82 -0.27
N LYS A 215 -19.57 0.45 -0.25
CA LYS A 215 -18.79 1.56 -0.83
C LYS A 215 -17.36 1.55 -0.30
N GLN A 216 -17.21 1.50 1.02
CA GLN A 216 -15.87 1.47 1.60
C GLN A 216 -15.12 0.18 1.25
N ASN A 217 -15.81 -0.96 1.18
CA ASN A 217 -15.18 -2.24 0.87
C ASN A 217 -14.59 -2.32 -0.54
N TYR A 218 -15.15 -1.58 -1.50
CA TYR A 218 -14.60 -1.47 -2.86
C TYR A 218 -13.59 -0.34 -3.00
N LYS A 219 -13.81 0.83 -2.38
CA LYS A 219 -12.84 1.95 -2.46
C LYS A 219 -11.48 1.60 -1.89
N ILE A 220 -11.47 1.00 -0.70
CA ILE A 220 -10.25 0.73 0.07
C ILE A 220 -9.22 -0.07 -0.74
N PRO A 221 -9.52 -1.28 -1.26
CA PRO A 221 -8.52 -2.06 -2.00
C PRO A 221 -8.09 -1.37 -3.30
N MET A 222 -8.99 -0.70 -4.03
CA MET A 222 -8.64 -0.01 -5.28
C MET A 222 -7.63 1.12 -5.04
N CYS A 223 -7.85 1.94 -4.01
CA CYS A 223 -6.92 3.00 -3.63
C CYS A 223 -5.61 2.42 -3.04
N GLN A 224 -5.69 1.39 -2.19
CA GLN A 224 -4.52 0.80 -1.53
C GLN A 224 -3.58 0.07 -2.49
N LEU A 225 -4.11 -0.49 -3.58
CA LEU A 225 -3.30 -1.04 -4.66
C LEU A 225 -2.75 0.05 -5.61
N GLY A 226 -3.19 1.30 -5.43
CA GLY A 226 -2.82 2.42 -6.26
C GLY A 226 -3.46 2.37 -7.65
N LEU A 227 -4.63 1.73 -7.80
CA LEU A 227 -5.39 1.70 -9.06
C LEU A 227 -6.22 2.97 -9.25
N TRP A 228 -6.58 3.62 -8.15
CA TRP A 228 -7.31 4.88 -8.13
C TRP A 228 -6.57 5.95 -7.35
N ASP A 229 -6.76 7.20 -7.78
CA ASP A 229 -6.52 8.35 -6.93
C ASP A 229 -7.44 8.30 -5.69
N VAL A 230 -6.90 8.65 -4.54
CA VAL A 230 -7.57 8.45 -3.24
C VAL A 230 -8.74 9.41 -3.07
N GLU A 231 -8.55 10.67 -3.45
CA GLU A 231 -9.51 11.73 -3.24
C GLU A 231 -10.64 11.64 -4.25
N THR A 232 -10.28 11.42 -5.51
CA THR A 232 -11.19 11.57 -6.63
C THR A 232 -11.75 10.25 -7.16
N GLY A 233 -10.97 9.17 -7.08
CA GLY A 233 -11.32 7.90 -7.71
C GLY A 233 -11.02 7.83 -9.21
N HIS A 234 -10.31 8.80 -9.77
CA HIS A 234 -9.78 8.71 -11.13
C HIS A 234 -8.78 7.57 -11.24
N ILE A 235 -8.65 7.04 -12.45
CA ILE A 235 -7.69 5.97 -12.72
C ILE A 235 -6.28 6.54 -12.65
N THR A 236 -5.38 5.84 -11.94
CA THR A 236 -3.95 6.16 -11.96
C THR A 236 -3.28 5.49 -13.15
N HIS A 237 -2.03 5.85 -13.47
CA HIS A 237 -1.25 5.13 -14.48
C HIS A 237 -1.21 3.60 -14.26
N LYS A 238 -1.16 3.15 -13.00
CA LYS A 238 -1.21 1.72 -12.66
C LYS A 238 -2.59 1.12 -12.96
N GLY A 239 -3.67 1.84 -12.61
CA GLY A 239 -5.03 1.45 -12.96
C GLY A 239 -5.23 1.36 -14.47
N GLU A 240 -4.69 2.30 -15.26
CA GLU A 240 -4.72 2.25 -16.72
C GLU A 240 -3.95 1.04 -17.24
N SER A 241 -2.79 0.72 -16.67
CA SER A 241 -2.02 -0.47 -17.04
C SER A 241 -2.82 -1.76 -16.83
N VAL A 242 -3.57 -1.87 -15.72
CA VAL A 242 -4.48 -2.99 -15.47
C VAL A 242 -5.64 -3.01 -16.47
N LEU A 243 -6.21 -1.84 -16.75
CA LEU A 243 -7.30 -1.70 -17.72
C LEU A 243 -6.87 -2.07 -19.14
N CYS A 244 -5.64 -1.77 -19.54
CA CYS A 244 -5.05 -2.23 -20.81
C CYS A 244 -4.98 -3.76 -20.87
N VAL A 245 -4.57 -4.44 -19.79
CA VAL A 245 -4.54 -5.91 -19.72
C VAL A 245 -5.97 -6.47 -19.84
N ILE A 246 -6.95 -5.88 -19.15
CA ILE A 246 -8.36 -6.25 -19.26
C ILE A 246 -8.87 -6.10 -20.69
N LYS A 247 -8.61 -4.95 -21.35
CA LYS A 247 -9.04 -4.69 -22.72
C LYS A 247 -8.37 -5.63 -23.74
N ARG A 248 -7.12 -6.03 -23.49
CA ARG A 248 -6.33 -6.88 -24.39
C ARG A 248 -6.73 -8.34 -24.31
N TYR A 249 -6.91 -8.87 -23.10
CA TYR A 249 -7.10 -10.31 -22.89
C TYR A 249 -8.52 -10.68 -22.42
N GLY A 250 -9.28 -9.73 -21.89
CA GLY A 250 -10.59 -9.95 -21.28
C GLY A 250 -10.51 -10.10 -19.76
N ALA A 251 -11.60 -9.74 -19.07
CA ALA A 251 -11.70 -9.81 -17.62
C ALA A 251 -11.78 -11.26 -17.06
N ASP A 252 -12.00 -12.26 -17.93
CA ASP A 252 -12.00 -13.70 -17.63
C ASP A 252 -10.66 -14.38 -17.95
N SER A 253 -9.68 -13.62 -18.46
CA SER A 253 -8.37 -14.15 -18.83
C SER A 253 -7.51 -14.51 -17.63
N LYS A 254 -6.65 -15.52 -17.81
CA LYS A 254 -5.63 -15.88 -16.81
C LYS A 254 -4.61 -14.74 -16.67
N GLU A 255 -4.30 -14.06 -17.76
CA GLU A 255 -3.36 -12.95 -17.84
C GLU A 255 -3.80 -11.80 -16.91
N PHE A 256 -5.05 -11.36 -17.01
CA PHE A 256 -5.59 -10.35 -16.09
C PHE A 256 -5.62 -10.86 -14.65
N PHE A 257 -6.10 -12.08 -14.45
CA PHE A 257 -6.21 -12.66 -13.11
C PHE A 257 -4.85 -12.72 -12.41
N ASP A 258 -3.82 -13.21 -13.09
CA ASP A 258 -2.46 -13.32 -12.57
C ASP A 258 -1.83 -11.94 -12.38
N TYR A 259 -2.14 -10.97 -13.25
CA TYR A 259 -1.66 -9.60 -13.08
C TYR A 259 -2.20 -8.94 -11.81
N LEU A 260 -3.51 -9.06 -11.60
CA LEU A 260 -4.15 -8.55 -10.40
C LEU A 260 -3.62 -9.29 -9.16
N ALA A 261 -3.44 -10.61 -9.23
CA ALA A 261 -2.86 -11.39 -8.14
C ALA A 261 -1.44 -10.92 -7.79
N LYS A 262 -0.61 -10.63 -8.80
CA LYS A 262 0.75 -10.09 -8.63
C LYS A 262 0.73 -8.74 -7.93
N ILE A 263 -0.16 -7.83 -8.35
CA ILE A 263 -0.36 -6.52 -7.70
C ILE A 263 -0.80 -6.70 -6.25
N ILE A 264 -1.74 -7.60 -5.96
CA ILE A 264 -2.19 -7.90 -4.58
C ILE A 264 -1.03 -8.43 -3.72
N LEU A 265 -0.23 -9.36 -4.27
CA LEU A 265 0.90 -9.96 -3.55
C LEU A 265 1.99 -8.92 -3.22
N ILE A 266 2.36 -8.10 -4.21
CA ILE A 266 3.47 -7.16 -4.10
C ILE A 266 3.01 -5.83 -3.50
N ASP A 267 2.15 -5.10 -4.21
CA ASP A 267 1.72 -3.76 -3.81
C ASP A 267 0.79 -3.80 -2.59
N GLY A 268 -0.07 -4.81 -2.52
CA GLY A 268 -0.93 -5.05 -1.37
C GLY A 268 -0.21 -5.61 -0.14
N LYS A 269 1.07 -6.00 -0.28
CA LYS A 269 1.93 -6.64 0.74
C LYS A 269 1.38 -7.94 1.30
N HIS A 270 0.56 -8.67 0.52
CA HIS A 270 0.12 -9.99 0.94
C HIS A 270 1.27 -10.99 0.95
N LEU A 271 2.31 -10.81 0.12
CA LEU A 271 3.50 -11.67 0.16
C LEU A 271 4.25 -11.56 1.49
N ASP A 272 4.36 -10.35 2.05
CA ASP A 272 4.98 -10.15 3.36
C ASP A 272 4.11 -10.73 4.47
N LEU A 273 2.78 -10.52 4.40
CA LEU A 273 1.82 -11.11 5.35
C LEU A 273 1.88 -12.64 5.35
N ILE A 274 2.02 -13.25 4.16
CA ILE A 274 2.18 -14.71 3.99
C ILE A 274 3.46 -15.17 4.70
N LYS A 275 4.59 -14.49 4.48
CA LYS A 275 5.87 -14.82 5.12
C LYS A 275 5.80 -14.70 6.64
N ASP A 276 5.18 -13.64 7.17
CA ASP A 276 4.99 -13.46 8.61
C ASP A 276 4.09 -14.56 9.20
N LEU A 277 3.04 -14.99 8.46
CA LEU A 277 2.17 -16.09 8.88
C LEU A 277 2.92 -17.43 8.89
N GLU A 278 3.75 -17.70 7.88
CA GLU A 278 4.57 -18.90 7.86
C GLU A 278 5.63 -18.90 8.97
N GLU A 279 6.26 -17.76 9.24
CA GLU A 279 7.19 -17.60 10.36
C GLU A 279 6.49 -17.87 11.70
N PHE A 280 5.28 -17.31 11.88
CA PHE A 280 4.46 -17.58 13.06
C PHE A 280 4.18 -19.08 13.23
N GLN A 281 3.70 -19.76 12.18
CA GLN A 281 3.41 -21.20 12.22
C GLN A 281 4.66 -22.05 12.52
N LYS A 282 5.80 -21.68 11.94
CA LYS A 282 7.07 -22.39 12.13
C LYS A 282 7.61 -22.24 13.56
N ASN A 283 7.47 -21.05 14.14
CA ASN A 283 7.98 -20.76 15.48
C ASN A 283 7.01 -21.19 16.60
N ASN A 284 5.75 -21.49 16.26
CA ASN A 284 4.68 -21.78 17.22
C ASN A 284 3.91 -23.07 16.87
N THR A 285 4.58 -24.08 16.31
CA THR A 285 3.92 -25.30 15.79
C THR A 285 3.07 -26.01 16.85
N GLU A 286 3.52 -26.03 18.11
CA GLU A 286 2.78 -26.63 19.23
C GLU A 286 1.56 -25.82 19.68
N LEU A 287 1.48 -24.54 19.31
CA LEU A 287 0.39 -23.62 19.67
C LEU A 287 -0.69 -23.55 18.58
N ILE A 288 -0.52 -24.23 17.45
CA ILE A 288 -1.50 -24.19 16.35
C ILE A 288 -2.77 -24.94 16.79
N PRO A 289 -3.93 -24.26 16.91
CA PRO A 289 -5.14 -24.87 17.45
C PRO A 289 -5.87 -25.71 16.41
N GLU A 290 -6.91 -26.41 16.85
CA GLU A 290 -7.82 -27.13 15.94
C GLU A 290 -8.64 -26.17 15.07
N SER A 291 -9.00 -25.01 15.63
CA SER A 291 -9.92 -24.05 15.04
C SER A 291 -9.21 -22.91 14.32
N SER A 292 -9.59 -22.67 13.06
CA SER A 292 -9.12 -21.50 12.29
C SER A 292 -9.40 -20.17 12.99
N SER A 293 -10.51 -20.06 13.73
CA SER A 293 -10.87 -18.81 14.41
C SER A 293 -9.93 -18.51 15.57
N GLU A 294 -9.49 -19.52 16.30
CA GLU A 294 -8.51 -19.38 17.38
C GLU A 294 -7.12 -19.09 16.81
N PHE A 295 -6.76 -19.78 15.72
CA PHE A 295 -5.50 -19.56 15.02
C PHE A 295 -5.30 -18.10 14.60
N PHE A 296 -6.31 -17.48 13.98
CA PHE A 296 -6.20 -16.07 13.56
C PHE A 296 -6.25 -15.09 14.73
N ILE A 297 -6.76 -15.48 15.90
CA ILE A 297 -6.61 -14.66 17.11
C ILE A 297 -5.15 -14.69 17.58
N LEU A 298 -4.55 -15.88 17.67
CA LEU A 298 -3.15 -16.03 18.05
C LEU A 298 -2.21 -15.33 17.07
N PHE A 299 -2.51 -15.44 15.77
CA PHE A 299 -1.75 -14.72 14.76
C PHE A 299 -1.91 -13.21 14.91
N ASP A 300 -3.13 -12.68 15.07
CA ASP A 300 -3.35 -11.25 15.34
C ASP A 300 -2.55 -10.77 16.57
N ASP A 301 -2.48 -11.56 17.64
CA ASP A 301 -1.71 -11.24 18.84
C ASP A 301 -0.20 -11.20 18.54
N TYR A 302 0.32 -12.17 17.80
CA TYR A 302 1.70 -12.18 17.30
C TYR A 302 2.00 -10.95 16.43
N MET A 303 1.10 -10.60 15.53
CA MET A 303 1.23 -9.42 14.67
C MET A 303 1.14 -8.12 15.48
N THR A 304 0.34 -8.08 16.54
CA THR A 304 0.28 -6.94 17.47
C THR A 304 1.62 -6.79 18.20
N GLN A 305 2.22 -7.89 18.67
CA GLN A 305 3.52 -7.88 19.34
C GLN A 305 4.66 -7.45 18.40
N LYS A 306 4.59 -7.83 17.12
CA LYS A 306 5.50 -7.36 16.06
C LYS A 306 5.24 -5.91 15.61
N ASN A 307 4.25 -5.24 16.21
CA ASN A 307 3.73 -3.94 15.77
C ASN A 307 3.29 -3.94 14.30
N SER A 308 2.82 -5.06 13.74
CA SER A 308 2.49 -5.23 12.31
C SER A 308 1.01 -5.05 11.94
N ILE A 309 0.13 -4.74 12.89
CA ILE A 309 -1.28 -4.46 12.58
C ILE A 309 -1.83 -3.26 13.34
N GLY A 310 -2.82 -2.62 12.68
CA GLY A 310 -3.70 -1.51 13.10
C GLY A 310 -4.28 -1.57 14.51
N THR A 311 -4.50 -0.43 15.17
CA THR A 311 -5.37 -0.39 16.36
C THR A 311 -6.81 -0.46 15.87
N ARG A 312 -7.59 -1.40 16.42
CA ARG A 312 -9.00 -1.57 16.01
C ARG A 312 -9.79 -0.30 16.22
N LYS A 313 -10.75 -0.03 15.31
CA LYS A 313 -11.72 1.05 15.49
C LYS A 313 -12.36 0.90 16.89
N PRO A 314 -12.52 1.98 17.67
CA PRO A 314 -13.01 1.89 19.05
C PRO A 314 -14.33 1.14 19.22
N THR A 315 -15.21 1.20 18.22
CA THR A 315 -16.49 0.47 18.20
C THR A 315 -16.33 -1.05 18.02
N ALA A 316 -15.32 -1.51 17.28
CA ALA A 316 -15.03 -2.94 17.12
C ALA A 316 -14.44 -3.54 18.41
N GLN A 317 -13.66 -2.76 19.17
CA GLN A 317 -13.15 -3.15 20.49
C GLN A 317 -14.28 -3.32 21.51
N LYS A 318 -15.28 -2.42 21.49
CA LYS A 318 -16.42 -2.46 22.44
C LYS A 318 -17.44 -3.58 22.19
N THR A 319 -17.57 -4.04 20.94
CA THR A 319 -18.65 -4.97 20.54
C THR A 319 -18.19 -6.42 20.36
N GLY A 320 -16.88 -6.69 20.37
CA GLY A 320 -16.33 -8.02 20.09
C GLY A 320 -16.57 -8.50 18.64
N ALA A 321 -17.07 -7.62 17.77
CA ALA A 321 -17.34 -7.93 16.37
C ALA A 321 -16.03 -8.09 15.59
N LYS A 322 -15.91 -9.18 14.83
CA LYS A 322 -14.73 -9.54 13.98
C LYS A 322 -13.44 -9.67 14.81
N LYS A 323 -13.31 -10.81 15.51
CA LYS A 323 -12.25 -11.09 16.49
C LYS A 323 -10.81 -11.10 15.94
N ALA A 324 -10.61 -11.18 14.62
CA ALA A 324 -9.29 -11.15 13.97
C ALA A 324 -9.29 -10.23 12.72
N TYR A 325 -8.20 -9.51 12.49
CA TYR A 325 -7.97 -8.62 11.34
C TYR A 325 -7.77 -9.40 10.05
N VAL A 326 -6.97 -10.47 10.11
CA VAL A 326 -6.57 -11.29 8.94
C VAL A 326 -7.66 -12.26 8.48
N ARG A 327 -8.84 -12.24 9.12
CA ARG A 327 -9.92 -13.21 8.91
C ARG A 327 -10.35 -13.42 7.45
N ASP A 328 -10.41 -12.36 6.66
CA ASP A 328 -10.92 -12.43 5.28
C ASP A 328 -9.81 -12.70 4.25
N GLU A 329 -8.54 -12.55 4.62
CA GLU A 329 -7.39 -12.74 3.72
C GLU A 329 -7.23 -14.19 3.22
N PRO A 330 -7.43 -15.23 4.05
CA PRO A 330 -7.42 -16.62 3.56
C PRO A 330 -8.47 -16.90 2.48
N LYS A 331 -9.60 -16.17 2.49
CA LYS A 331 -10.61 -16.31 1.44
C LYS A 331 -10.07 -15.77 0.13
N LEU A 332 -9.42 -14.60 0.16
CA LEU A 332 -8.74 -14.03 -1.00
C LEU A 332 -7.65 -14.98 -1.49
N TRP A 333 -6.77 -15.45 -0.61
CA TRP A 333 -5.68 -16.35 -0.99
C TRP A 333 -6.18 -17.65 -1.63
N ASN A 334 -7.27 -18.22 -1.11
CA ASN A 334 -7.95 -19.34 -1.75
C ASN A 334 -8.49 -18.97 -3.14
N LYS A 335 -9.09 -17.78 -3.30
CA LYS A 335 -9.56 -17.32 -4.62
C LYS A 335 -8.41 -17.16 -5.61
N LEU A 336 -7.26 -16.66 -5.17
CA LEU A 336 -6.04 -16.54 -5.99
C LEU A 336 -5.39 -17.90 -6.32
N GLY A 337 -5.84 -18.98 -5.69
CA GLY A 337 -5.28 -20.32 -5.86
C GLY A 337 -3.92 -20.52 -5.17
N ILE A 338 -3.54 -19.63 -4.26
CA ILE A 338 -2.21 -19.66 -3.61
C ILE A 338 -2.19 -20.42 -2.27
N VAL A 339 -3.25 -21.18 -1.97
CA VAL A 339 -3.37 -21.99 -0.73
C VAL A 339 -3.72 -23.42 -1.09
N LYS A 340 -3.02 -24.37 -0.47
CA LYS A 340 -3.28 -25.81 -0.62
C LYS A 340 -4.49 -26.21 0.21
N LEU A 341 -5.53 -26.69 -0.46
CA LEU A 341 -6.77 -27.10 0.20
C LEU A 341 -6.67 -28.49 0.81
N GLN A 342 -7.27 -28.66 1.98
CA GLN A 342 -7.59 -29.97 2.56
C GLN A 342 -8.99 -30.40 2.10
N GLY A 343 -9.04 -31.41 1.23
CA GLY A 343 -10.28 -31.82 0.59
C GLY A 343 -10.79 -30.76 -0.39
N LYS A 344 -12.11 -30.50 -0.41
CA LYS A 344 -12.73 -29.67 -1.46
C LYS A 344 -12.72 -28.16 -1.21
N SER A 345 -12.58 -27.69 0.04
CA SER A 345 -12.81 -26.27 0.35
C SER A 345 -12.13 -25.74 1.61
N ARG A 346 -11.46 -26.58 2.40
CA ARG A 346 -10.84 -26.14 3.66
C ARG A 346 -9.42 -25.67 3.40
N TYR A 347 -9.17 -24.38 3.55
CA TYR A 347 -7.83 -23.78 3.45
C TYR A 347 -7.02 -23.82 4.77
N TYR A 348 -7.70 -24.07 5.90
CA TYR A 348 -7.06 -24.25 7.21
C TYR A 348 -7.04 -25.74 7.56
N LYS A 349 -5.87 -26.24 7.96
CA LYS A 349 -5.62 -27.59 8.44
C LYS A 349 -5.46 -27.59 9.95
N SER A 350 -6.31 -28.33 10.66
CA SER A 350 -6.27 -28.43 12.12
C SER A 350 -4.88 -28.86 12.61
N TYR A 351 -4.35 -28.13 13.60
CA TYR A 351 -3.01 -28.33 14.19
C TYR A 351 -1.81 -28.15 13.23
N VAL A 352 -2.05 -27.71 12.00
CA VAL A 352 -1.00 -27.47 10.99
C VAL A 352 -1.00 -26.02 10.52
N GLY A 353 -2.18 -25.42 10.37
CA GLY A 353 -2.34 -24.05 9.90
C GLY A 353 -2.73 -23.94 8.44
N ILE A 354 -2.26 -22.90 7.76
CA ILE A 354 -2.41 -22.64 6.34
C ILE A 354 -1.13 -23.11 5.63
N GLU A 355 -1.31 -23.86 4.54
CA GLU A 355 -0.21 -24.22 3.64
C GLU A 355 -0.32 -23.43 2.35
N PHE A 356 0.69 -22.62 2.04
CA PHE A 356 0.72 -21.85 0.80
C PHE A 356 1.22 -22.69 -0.36
N ASP A 357 0.69 -22.39 -1.54
CA ASP A 357 1.15 -22.95 -2.81
C ASP A 357 2.24 -22.04 -3.38
N TRP A 358 3.48 -22.26 -2.92
CA TRP A 358 4.64 -21.48 -3.37
C TRP A 358 4.93 -21.66 -4.86
N ASP A 359 4.58 -22.79 -5.46
CA ASP A 359 4.73 -22.99 -6.91
C ASP A 359 3.80 -22.04 -7.66
N ARG A 360 2.53 -21.95 -7.24
CA ARG A 360 1.57 -21.00 -7.80
C ARG A 360 1.93 -19.54 -7.51
N ILE A 361 2.41 -19.23 -6.31
CA ILE A 361 2.89 -17.86 -5.98
C ILE A 361 4.05 -17.50 -6.92
N ASN A 362 5.04 -18.38 -7.08
CA ASN A 362 6.19 -18.13 -7.95
C ASN A 362 5.76 -18.00 -9.41
N GLU A 363 4.81 -18.80 -9.89
CA GLU A 363 4.23 -18.64 -11.23
C GLU A 363 3.65 -17.24 -11.43
N ILE A 364 2.85 -16.75 -10.48
CA ILE A 364 2.27 -15.39 -10.53
C ILE A 364 3.37 -14.31 -10.51
N LEU A 365 4.39 -14.48 -9.66
CA LEU A 365 5.48 -13.50 -9.54
C LEU A 365 6.35 -13.44 -10.81
N LEU A 366 6.58 -14.59 -11.46
CA LEU A 366 7.40 -14.72 -12.66
C LEU A 366 6.63 -14.51 -13.97
N ALA A 367 5.31 -14.42 -13.93
CA ALA A 367 4.49 -14.18 -15.11
C ALA A 367 4.92 -12.88 -15.83
N ASP A 368 5.27 -13.02 -17.11
CA ASP A 368 5.44 -11.91 -18.05
C ASP A 368 4.11 -11.66 -18.77
N ILE A 369 3.43 -10.60 -18.35
CA ILE A 369 2.04 -10.31 -18.73
C ILE A 369 1.98 -9.30 -19.87
N PHE A 370 3.05 -8.53 -20.06
CA PHE A 370 3.16 -7.54 -21.13
C PHE A 370 3.83 -8.10 -22.38
N GLY A 371 4.42 -9.30 -22.29
CA GLY A 371 5.04 -9.98 -23.42
C GLY A 371 6.23 -9.16 -23.91
N GLY A 372 7.34 -9.24 -23.18
CA GLY A 372 8.62 -8.93 -23.78
C GLY A 372 8.81 -9.90 -24.94
N SER A 373 8.87 -9.40 -26.17
CA SER A 373 9.41 -10.16 -27.27
C SER A 373 10.80 -10.63 -26.84
N ASN A 374 10.93 -11.92 -26.53
CA ASN A 374 12.20 -12.63 -26.62
C ASN A 374 12.61 -12.70 -28.09
N GLU A 375 12.85 -11.54 -28.71
CA GLU A 375 13.80 -11.45 -29.80
C GLU A 375 15.16 -11.54 -29.15
N LYS A 376 15.73 -12.75 -29.25
CA LYS A 376 17.14 -13.00 -29.07
C LYS A 376 17.93 -11.90 -29.79
N ILE A 377 18.71 -11.14 -29.04
CA ILE A 377 19.92 -10.47 -29.57
C ILE A 377 21.10 -11.31 -29.11
#